data_AF-A0AAP0G685-F1
#
_entry.id   AF-A0AAP0G685-F1
#
_cell.length_a   1.000
_cell.length_b   1.000
_cell.length_c   1.000
_cell.angle_alpha   90.00
_cell.angle_beta   90.00
_cell.angle_gamma   90.00
#
_symmetry.space_group_name_H-M   'P 1'
#
loop_
_entity.id
_entity.type
_entity.pdbx_description
1 polymer ?
#
loop_
_entity_poly.entity_id
_entity_poly.type
_entity_poly.pdbx_seq_one_letter_code
_entity_poly.pdbx_strand_id
1 'polypeptide(L)' 'MMDLNDMNKSVDDRFRSCKCIKRFVKKIQGVHEDLVEGIPTKCNVDLGFPLGLSARCSKQVLYHSA' A
#
# COMPACT_ATOMS: atom_id res chain seq x y z
N MET A 1 11.71 3.37 13.08
CA MET A 1 10.39 3.53 12.44
C MET A 1 10.61 3.57 10.93
N MET A 2 9.81 2.86 10.14
CA MET A 2 9.86 2.94 8.67
C MET A 2 9.04 4.17 8.24
N ASP A 3 9.68 5.15 7.61
CA ASP A 3 8.96 6.26 6.99
C ASP A 3 8.36 5.78 5.67
N LEU A 4 7.03 5.81 5.57
CA LEU A 4 6.30 5.30 4.42
C LEU A 4 6.59 6.11 3.15
N ASN A 5 6.93 7.40 3.29
CA ASN A 5 7.31 8.24 2.16
C ASN A 5 8.71 7.91 1.63
N ASP A 6 9.60 7.34 2.44
CA ASP A 6 10.89 6.84 1.94
C ASP A 6 10.75 5.51 1.20
N MET A 7 9.74 4.71 1.55
CA MET A 7 9.54 3.39 0.95
C MET A 7 8.71 3.40 -0.34
N ASN A 8 8.38 4.57 -0.90
CA ASN A 8 7.69 4.70 -2.19
C ASN A 8 8.61 5.18 -3.33
N LYS A 9 9.91 5.37 -3.05
CA LYS A 9 10.87 6.00 -3.98
C LYS A 9 11.22 5.14 -5.19
N SER A 10 11.23 3.81 -5.05
CA SER A 10 11.49 2.85 -6.12
C SER A 10 10.34 1.84 -6.25
N VAL A 11 10.18 1.26 -7.45
CA VAL A 11 9.23 0.15 -7.69
C VAL A 11 9.48 -1.02 -6.74
N ASP A 12 10.74 -1.32 -6.42
CA ASP A 12 11.08 -2.37 -5.46
C ASP A 12 10.65 -2.04 -4.03
N ASP A 13 10.76 -0.76 -3.62
CA ASP A 13 10.33 -0.31 -2.31
C ASP A 13 8.80 -0.30 -2.21
N ARG A 14 8.10 0.22 -3.23
CA ARG A 14 6.63 0.15 -3.35
C ARG A 14 6.14 -1.29 -3.26
N PHE A 15 6.85 -2.22 -3.91
CA PHE A 15 6.50 -3.65 -3.86
C PHE A 15 6.66 -4.26 -2.47
N ARG A 16 7.75 -3.95 -1.77
CA ARG A 16 8.00 -4.39 -0.40
C ARG A 16 6.97 -3.80 0.56
N SER A 17 6.69 -2.50 0.45
CA SER A 17 5.69 -1.76 1.23
C SER A 17 4.29 -2.34 1.03
N CYS A 18 3.85 -2.51 -0.22
CA CYS A 18 2.55 -3.11 -0.53
C CYS A 18 2.40 -4.49 0.10
N LYS A 19 3.42 -5.36 -0.02
CA LYS A 19 3.38 -6.70 0.59
C LYS A 19 3.35 -6.64 2.12
N CYS A 20 4.10 -5.73 2.74
CA CYS A 20 4.11 -5.54 4.18
C CYS A 20 2.72 -5.13 4.68
N ILE A 21 2.15 -4.08 4.09
CA ILE A 21 0.85 -3.56 4.48
C ILE A 21 -0.25 -4.59 4.23
N LYS A 22 -0.25 -5.27 3.08
CA LYS A 22 -1.20 -6.35 2.80
C LYS A 22 -1.18 -7.46 3.85
N ARG A 23 0.01 -7.87 4.32
CA ARG A 23 0.15 -8.87 5.39
C ARG A 23 -0.33 -8.33 6.73
N PHE A 24 -0.10 -7.06 7.01
CA PHE A 24 -0.56 -6.41 8.24
C PHE A 24 -2.09 -6.32 8.28
N VAL A 25 -2.71 -5.80 7.22
CA VAL A 25 -4.18 -5.68 7.08
C VAL A 25 -4.87 -7.05 7.23
N LYS A 26 -4.29 -8.13 6.68
CA LYS A 26 -4.79 -9.51 6.85
C LYS A 26 -4.85 -10.00 8.31
N LYS A 27 -4.05 -9.42 9.21
CA LYS A 27 -4.04 -9.80 10.63
C LYS A 27 -5.09 -9.03 11.45
N ILE A 28 -5.68 -7.97 10.89
CA ILE A 28 -6.69 -7.17 11.57
C ILE A 28 -8.04 -7.84 11.34
N GLN A 29 -8.65 -8.35 12.42
CA GLN A 29 -10.01 -8.88 12.35
C GLN A 29 -11.02 -7.75 12.21
N GLY A 30 -12.05 -7.95 11.38
CA GLY A 30 -13.10 -6.95 11.16
C GLY A 30 -12.61 -5.71 10.42
N VAL A 31 -11.55 -5.81 9.61
CA VAL A 31 -11.09 -4.67 8.80
C VAL A 31 -12.07 -4.42 7.65
N HIS A 32 -12.47 -3.16 7.50
CA HIS A 32 -13.33 -2.68 6.42
C HIS A 32 -12.46 -2.28 5.23
N GLU A 33 -12.57 -3.01 4.13
CA GLU A 33 -11.71 -2.83 2.96
C GLU A 33 -11.87 -1.44 2.33
N ASP A 34 -13.09 -0.91 2.29
CA ASP A 34 -13.42 0.44 1.82
C ASP A 34 -12.70 1.53 2.63
N LEU A 35 -12.57 1.33 3.95
CA LEU A 35 -11.85 2.27 4.80
C LEU A 35 -10.35 2.22 4.56
N VAL A 36 -9.79 1.02 4.30
CA VAL A 36 -8.36 0.83 4.01
C VAL A 36 -8.00 1.46 2.66
N GLU A 37 -8.83 1.27 1.64
CA GLU A 37 -8.66 1.88 0.32
C GLU A 37 -8.73 3.42 0.38
N GLY A 38 -9.54 3.98 1.28
CA GLY A 38 -9.68 5.42 1.47
C GLY A 38 -8.60 6.11 2.32
N ILE A 39 -7.67 5.37 2.94
CA ILE A 39 -6.62 5.94 3.80
C ILE A 39 -5.75 6.97 3.06
N PRO A 40 -5.22 6.69 1.85
CA PRO A 40 -4.30 7.61 1.17
C PRO A 40 -4.93 8.98 0.94
N THR A 41 -6.18 8.99 0.48
CA THR A 41 -6.97 10.21 0.28
C THR A 41 -7.21 10.96 1.58
N LYS A 42 -7.60 10.26 2.66
CA LYS A 42 -7.86 10.89 3.98
C LYS A 42 -6.60 11.46 4.62
N CYS A 43 -5.46 10.81 4.43
CA CYS A 43 -4.19 11.24 4.98
C CYS A 43 -3.43 12.19 4.04
N ASN A 44 -3.96 12.48 2.85
CA ASN A 44 -3.30 13.28 1.80
C ASN A 44 -1.87 12.78 1.48
N VAL A 45 -1.73 11.45 1.34
CA VAL A 45 -0.46 10.80 1.01
C VAL A 45 -0.56 10.07 -0.33
N ASP A 46 0.50 10.17 -1.13
CA ASP A 46 0.67 9.35 -2.33
C ASP A 46 1.63 8.19 -2.05
N LEU A 47 1.10 6.98 -2.11
CA LEU A 47 1.88 5.76 -1.92
C LEU A 47 2.40 5.21 -3.25
N GLY A 48 1.84 5.60 -4.40
CA GLY A 48 2.14 5.00 -5.69
C GLY A 48 1.73 3.53 -5.81
N PHE A 49 0.87 3.02 -4.91
CA PHE A 49 0.34 1.66 -4.93
C PHE A 49 -1.01 1.53 -4.20
N PRO A 50 -1.87 0.57 -4.60
CA PRO A 50 -3.15 0.35 -3.93
C PRO A 50 -2.97 -0.27 -2.54
N LEU A 51 -3.81 0.17 -1.59
CA LEU A 51 -3.95 -0.43 -0.26
C LEU A 51 -5.19 -1.31 -0.20
N GLY A 52 -5.16 -2.38 0.60
CA GLY A 52 -6.31 -3.27 0.78
C GLY A 52 -5.95 -4.75 0.92
N LEU A 53 -6.95 -5.56 1.26
CA LEU A 53 -6.81 -7.02 1.31
C LEU A 53 -6.72 -7.61 -0.10
N SER A 54 -7.49 -7.06 -1.03
CA SER A 54 -7.51 -7.39 -2.45
C SER A 54 -6.37 -6.74 -3.25
N ALA A 55 -5.64 -5.79 -2.66
CA ALA A 55 -4.57 -5.06 -3.32
C ALA A 55 -3.57 -6.00 -4.02
N ARG A 56 -3.37 -5.78 -5.33
CA ARG A 56 -2.45 -6.57 -6.15
C ARG A 56 -1.05 -5.96 -6.12
N CYS A 57 -0.22 -6.47 -5.21
CA CYS A 57 1.19 -6.08 -5.09
C CYS A 57 2.06 -6.74 -6.18
N SER A 58 1.88 -6.33 -7.44
CA SER A 58 2.66 -6.83 -8.59
C SER A 58 3.56 -5.72 -9.12
N LYS A 59 4.84 -6.01 -9.40
CA LYS A 59 5.79 -4.99 -9.93
C LYS A 59 5.26 -4.26 -11.15
N GLN A 60 4.53 -4.94 -12.04
CA GLN A 60 3.92 -4.34 -13.23
C GLN A 60 2.81 -3.32 -12.90
N VAL A 61 2.00 -3.58 -11.87
CA VAL A 61 0.98 -2.63 -11.39
C VAL A 61 1.65 -1.40 -10.77
N LEU A 62 2.83 -1.58 -10.18
CA LEU A 62 3.59 -0.53 -9.51
C LEU A 62 4.46 0.31 -10.46
N TYR A 63 4.78 -0.23 -11.64
CA TYR A 63 5.54 0.44 -12.69
C TYR A 63 4.71 1.52 -13.38
N HIS A 64 3.40 1.28 -13.55
CA HIS A 64 2.48 2.25 -14.15
C HIS A 64 2.13 3.44 -13.24
N SER A 65 2.53 3.39 -11.96
CA SER A 65 2.30 4.45 -10.97
C SER A 65 3.53 5.35 -10.78
N ALA A 66 4.60 5.16 -11.56
CA ALA A 66 5.87 5.88 -11.43
C ALA A 66 5.96 7.05 -12.43
#